data_AF-A0A0J7XU75-F1
#
_entry.id   AF-A0A0J7XU75-F1
#
_cell.length_a   1.000
_cell.length_b   1.000
_cell.length_c   1.000
_cell.angle_alpha   90.00
_cell.angle_beta   90.00
_cell.angle_gamma   90.00
#
_symmetry.space_group_name_H-M   'P 1'
#
loop_
_entity.id
_entity.type
_entity.pdbx_description
1 polymer ?
#
loop_
_entity_poly.entity_id
_entity_poly.type
_entity_poly.pdbx_seq_one_letter_code
_entity_poly.pdbx_strand_id
1 'polypeptide(L)'
;MSRLFGRRSKIARTPASDMDLSARRDATRKTVERFAGFPFAWGEYDCGKMVIAHLRLMGRRPVLGPGGSWKTAIGLQRFLRRHGGNGAACLDAWMPHARIIPAQAIIGDVVEMPGEEPFGAFGVCVGNGRVLAYHEDADGAAIIQPVEYLAAWRV
;
A
#
# COMPACT_ATOMS: atom_id res chain seq x y z
N MET A 1 -45.45 24.61 -19.56
CA MET A 1 -44.81 23.68 -18.60
C MET A 1 -43.86 22.77 -19.36
N SER A 2 -42.54 23.04 -19.35
CA SER A 2 -41.55 22.10 -19.88
C SER A 2 -40.41 21.98 -18.87
N ARG A 3 -40.21 20.77 -18.35
CA ARG A 3 -39.25 20.45 -17.28
C ARG A 3 -37.88 20.24 -17.89
N LEU A 4 -36.94 21.15 -17.60
CA LEU A 4 -35.50 20.93 -17.83
C LEU A 4 -35.00 19.86 -16.85
N PHE A 5 -34.83 18.63 -17.33
CA PHE A 5 -34.12 17.58 -16.63
C PHE A 5 -32.61 17.85 -16.71
N GLY A 6 -32.03 18.31 -15.60
CA GLY A 6 -30.59 18.41 -15.43
C GLY A 6 -29.93 17.03 -15.48
N ARG A 7 -29.11 16.79 -16.51
CA ARG A 7 -28.18 15.66 -16.54
C ARG A 7 -27.10 15.90 -15.48
N ARG A 8 -27.19 15.19 -14.35
CA ARG A 8 -26.04 15.01 -13.47
C ARG A 8 -24.99 14.21 -14.23
N SER A 9 -23.91 14.87 -14.64
CA SER A 9 -22.73 14.23 -15.21
C SER A 9 -22.17 13.24 -14.19
N LYS A 10 -22.19 11.95 -14.52
CA LYS A 10 -21.45 10.93 -13.79
C LYS A 10 -19.97 11.20 -14.08
N ILE A 11 -19.24 11.71 -13.08
CA ILE A 11 -17.78 11.75 -13.13
C ILE A 11 -17.31 10.31 -13.30
N ALA A 12 -16.82 9.98 -14.49
CA ALA A 12 -16.20 8.70 -14.75
C ALA A 12 -15.01 8.54 -13.80
N ARG A 13 -14.92 7.41 -13.11
CA ARG A 13 -13.74 7.09 -12.32
C ARG A 13 -12.58 6.88 -13.29
N THR A 14 -11.59 7.76 -13.21
CA THR A 14 -10.29 7.59 -13.85
C THR A 14 -9.76 6.20 -13.51
N PRO A 15 -9.31 5.40 -14.50
CA PRO A 15 -8.63 4.14 -14.21
C PRO A 15 -7.41 4.42 -13.34
N ALA A 16 -7.04 3.51 -12.43
CA ALA A 16 -5.90 3.70 -11.52
C ALA A 16 -4.58 4.05 -12.25
N SER A 17 -4.48 3.72 -13.55
CA SER A 17 -3.36 4.04 -14.43
C SER A 17 -3.20 5.52 -14.80
N ASP A 18 -4.22 6.37 -14.58
CA ASP A 18 -4.22 7.78 -14.99
C ASP A 18 -4.30 8.74 -13.78
N MET A 19 -3.90 8.29 -12.59
CA MET A 19 -3.81 9.18 -11.42
C MET A 19 -2.66 10.17 -11.59
N ASP A 20 -2.99 11.46 -11.72
CA ASP A 20 -1.99 12.54 -11.73
C ASP A 20 -1.19 12.60 -10.41
N LEU A 21 0.05 13.10 -10.48
CA LEU A 21 0.99 13.20 -9.36
C LEU A 21 0.39 13.93 -8.14
N SER A 22 -0.46 14.95 -8.34
CA SER A 22 -1.11 15.63 -7.24
C SER A 22 -2.05 14.69 -6.46
N ALA A 23 -2.82 13.87 -7.15
CA ALA A 23 -3.73 12.91 -6.51
C ALA A 23 -2.94 11.79 -5.79
N ARG A 24 -1.83 11.33 -6.37
CA ARG A 24 -0.92 10.36 -5.73
C ARG A 24 -0.33 10.91 -4.43
N ARG A 25 0.12 12.17 -4.45
CA ARG A 25 0.62 12.89 -3.27
C ARG A 25 -0.46 12.95 -2.19
N ASP A 26 -1.68 13.29 -2.54
CA ASP A 26 -2.77 13.46 -1.57
C ASP A 26 -3.19 12.12 -0.95
N ALA A 27 -3.22 11.03 -1.74
CA ALA A 27 -3.44 9.67 -1.23
C ALA A 27 -2.29 9.21 -0.30
N THR A 28 -1.05 9.53 -0.66
CA THR A 28 0.13 9.22 0.16
C THR A 28 0.10 9.99 1.47
N ARG A 29 -0.24 11.28 1.45
CA ARG A 29 -0.41 12.11 2.65
C ARG A 29 -1.43 11.49 3.62
N LYS A 30 -2.59 11.08 3.12
CA LYS A 30 -3.61 10.39 3.94
C LYS A 30 -3.12 9.08 4.55
N THR A 31 -2.17 8.42 3.89
CA THR A 31 -1.54 7.21 4.43
C THR A 31 -0.58 7.58 5.55
N VAL A 32 0.25 8.61 5.36
CA VAL A 32 1.12 9.15 6.42
C VAL A 32 0.32 9.59 7.63
N GLU A 33 -0.72 10.41 7.44
CA GLU A 33 -1.60 10.90 8.51
C GLU A 33 -2.25 9.77 9.33
N ARG A 34 -2.52 8.63 8.69
CA ARG A 34 -3.16 7.48 9.34
C ARG A 34 -2.20 6.61 10.13
N PHE A 35 -0.95 6.48 9.70
CA PHE A 35 -0.03 5.46 10.26
C PHE A 35 1.19 6.05 10.96
N ALA A 36 1.67 7.23 10.56
CA ALA A 36 2.87 7.82 11.12
C ALA A 36 2.71 8.08 12.62
N GLY A 37 3.69 7.63 13.42
CA GLY A 37 3.69 7.74 14.87
C GLY A 37 2.77 6.77 15.61
N PHE A 38 1.97 5.96 14.91
CA PHE A 38 1.14 4.93 15.55
C PHE A 38 1.97 3.67 15.81
N PRO A 39 2.01 3.18 17.06
CA PRO A 39 2.72 1.96 17.40
C PRO A 39 2.21 0.75 16.63
N PHE A 40 3.10 -0.21 16.42
CA PHE A 40 2.77 -1.43 15.70
C PHE A 40 1.66 -2.23 16.44
N ALA A 41 0.61 -2.59 15.71
CA ALA A 41 -0.48 -3.43 16.20
C ALA A 41 -1.00 -4.34 15.08
N TRP A 42 -0.88 -5.66 15.28
CA TRP A 42 -1.30 -6.65 14.30
C TRP A 42 -2.75 -6.49 13.87
N GLY A 43 -2.97 -6.37 12.57
CA GLY A 43 -4.29 -6.25 11.99
C GLY A 43 -4.88 -4.84 12.02
N GLU A 44 -4.17 -3.84 12.53
CA GLU A 44 -4.61 -2.45 12.56
C GLU A 44 -3.52 -1.50 12.05
N TYR A 45 -2.39 -1.48 12.74
CA TYR A 45 -1.21 -0.65 12.50
C TYR A 45 -0.02 -1.57 12.19
N ASP A 46 -0.03 -2.17 11.00
CA ASP A 46 1.07 -2.99 10.48
C ASP A 46 1.34 -2.68 8.99
N CYS A 47 2.47 -3.15 8.47
CA CYS A 47 2.91 -2.87 7.10
C CYS A 47 1.88 -3.37 6.06
N GLY A 48 1.29 -4.55 6.25
CA GLY A 48 0.29 -5.09 5.33
C GLY A 48 -1.02 -4.29 5.35
N LYS A 49 -1.47 -3.82 6.52
CA LYS A 49 -2.65 -2.94 6.63
C LYS A 49 -2.40 -1.56 6.07
N MET A 50 -1.21 -1.01 6.25
CA MET A 50 -0.78 0.22 5.61
C MET A 50 -0.85 0.10 4.10
N VAL A 51 -0.26 -0.94 3.53
CA VAL A 51 -0.28 -1.18 2.08
C VAL A 51 -1.72 -1.37 1.58
N ILE A 52 -2.54 -2.22 2.19
CA ILE A 52 -3.95 -2.41 1.78
C ILE A 52 -4.74 -1.09 1.83
N ALA A 53 -4.57 -0.30 2.90
CA ALA A 53 -5.21 1.00 3.03
C ALA A 53 -4.73 1.98 1.95
N HIS A 54 -3.43 2.01 1.68
CA HIS A 54 -2.83 2.86 0.66
C HIS A 54 -3.35 2.50 -0.74
N LEU A 55 -3.34 1.20 -1.10
CA LEU A 55 -3.88 0.72 -2.38
C LEU A 55 -5.34 1.16 -2.57
N ARG A 56 -6.16 1.15 -1.51
CA ARG A 56 -7.54 1.65 -1.56
C ARG A 56 -7.63 3.17 -1.78
N LEU A 57 -6.76 3.95 -1.14
CA LEU A 57 -6.66 5.39 -1.38
C LEU A 57 -6.23 5.71 -2.82
N MET A 58 -5.40 4.84 -3.40
CA MET A 58 -4.94 4.90 -4.79
C MET A 58 -5.96 4.33 -5.80
N GLY A 59 -7.19 4.00 -5.35
CA GLY A 59 -8.27 3.54 -6.21
C GLY A 59 -8.26 2.04 -6.54
N ARG A 60 -7.32 1.27 -6.01
CA ARG A 60 -7.27 -0.20 -6.16
C ARG A 60 -8.13 -0.90 -5.11
N ARG A 61 -8.46 -2.16 -5.37
CA ARG A 61 -9.28 -3.00 -4.47
C ARG A 61 -8.62 -4.35 -4.23
N PRO A 62 -7.62 -4.43 -3.32
CA PRO A 62 -7.00 -5.68 -2.94
C PRO A 62 -8.05 -6.70 -2.50
N VAL A 63 -8.05 -7.87 -3.14
CA VAL A 63 -8.96 -8.97 -2.80
C VAL A 63 -8.26 -9.86 -1.78
N LEU A 64 -8.77 -9.86 -0.55
CA LEU A 64 -8.18 -10.65 0.54
C LEU A 64 -8.60 -12.13 0.51
N GLY A 65 -9.58 -12.50 -0.32
CA GLY A 65 -9.96 -13.90 -0.55
C GLY A 65 -10.38 -14.70 0.70
N PRO A 66 -10.41 -16.04 0.59
CA PRO A 66 -10.84 -16.94 1.66
C PRO A 66 -9.91 -16.93 2.88
N GLY A 67 -10.49 -16.74 4.07
CA GLY A 67 -9.73 -16.55 5.31
C GLY A 67 -9.67 -15.11 5.80
N GLY A 68 -10.03 -14.16 4.93
CA GLY A 68 -10.16 -12.76 5.29
C GLY A 68 -8.85 -12.13 5.77
N SER A 69 -8.99 -11.14 6.65
CA SER A 69 -7.86 -10.39 7.18
C SER A 69 -7.23 -11.07 8.40
N TRP A 70 -6.00 -10.67 8.76
CA TRP A 70 -5.34 -11.09 10.00
C TRP A 70 -5.52 -10.09 11.16
N LYS A 71 -5.24 -10.59 12.38
CA LYS A 71 -5.14 -9.86 13.67
C LYS A 71 -3.93 -10.29 14.52
N THR A 72 -3.11 -11.23 14.03
CA THR A 72 -1.94 -11.79 14.72
C THR A 72 -0.87 -12.19 13.70
N ALA A 73 0.38 -12.36 14.14
CA ALA A 73 1.48 -12.86 13.31
C ALA A 73 1.16 -14.23 12.68
N ILE A 74 0.64 -15.18 13.47
CA ILE A 74 0.20 -16.51 12.98
C ILE A 74 -0.93 -16.35 11.94
N GLY A 75 -1.84 -15.40 12.17
CA GLY A 75 -2.90 -15.07 11.22
C GLY A 75 -2.34 -14.56 9.90
N LEU A 76 -1.35 -13.67 9.94
CA LEU A 76 -0.65 -13.18 8.75
C LEU A 76 0.06 -14.32 8.03
N GLN A 77 0.80 -15.18 8.73
CA GLN A 77 1.49 -16.32 8.11
C GLN A 77 0.50 -17.25 7.39
N ARG A 78 -0.65 -17.54 8.01
CA ARG A 78 -1.72 -18.33 7.37
C ARG A 78 -2.31 -17.63 6.15
N PHE A 79 -2.48 -16.32 6.22
CA PHE A 79 -2.92 -15.50 5.10
C PHE A 79 -1.91 -15.63 3.95
N LEU A 80 -0.63 -15.32 4.19
CA LEU A 80 0.42 -15.38 3.16
C LEU A 80 0.50 -16.75 2.49
N ARG A 81 0.46 -17.85 3.25
CA ARG A 81 0.45 -19.21 2.69
C ARG A 81 -0.70 -19.49 1.70
N ARG A 82 -1.85 -18.83 1.85
CA ARG A 82 -2.99 -18.96 0.94
C ARG A 82 -2.90 -18.04 -0.28
N HIS A 83 -2.02 -17.04 -0.21
CA HIS A 83 -1.88 -15.97 -1.20
C HIS A 83 -0.51 -15.95 -1.87
N GLY A 84 0.09 -17.12 -2.08
CA GLY A 84 1.35 -17.27 -2.81
C GLY A 84 2.61 -17.30 -1.94
N GLY A 85 2.47 -17.33 -0.61
CA GLY A 85 3.53 -17.62 0.35
C GLY A 85 4.17 -16.40 1.01
N ASN A 86 4.16 -15.24 0.35
CA ASN A 86 4.78 -14.00 0.86
C ASN A 86 4.00 -12.75 0.42
N GLY A 87 4.37 -11.59 0.97
CA GLY A 87 3.71 -10.31 0.68
C GLY A 87 3.91 -9.86 -0.78
N ALA A 88 5.06 -10.15 -1.37
CA ALA A 88 5.38 -9.80 -2.75
C ALA A 88 4.42 -10.50 -3.73
N ALA A 89 4.15 -11.79 -3.52
CA ALA A 89 3.17 -12.56 -4.29
C ALA A 89 1.74 -12.00 -4.14
N CYS A 90 1.39 -11.47 -2.96
CA CYS A 90 0.11 -10.80 -2.76
C CYS A 90 0.02 -9.52 -3.61
N LEU A 91 1.09 -8.71 -3.65
CA LEU A 91 1.14 -7.50 -4.47
C LEU A 91 1.11 -7.81 -5.97
N ASP A 92 1.83 -8.84 -6.41
CA ASP A 92 1.81 -9.30 -7.80
C ASP A 92 0.41 -9.75 -8.23
N ALA A 93 -0.32 -10.44 -7.35
CA ALA A 93 -1.70 -10.84 -7.60
C ALA A 93 -2.70 -9.66 -7.58
N TRP A 94 -2.52 -8.68 -6.68
CA TRP A 94 -3.40 -7.51 -6.60
C TRP A 94 -3.12 -6.45 -7.67
N MET A 95 -1.89 -6.42 -8.19
CA MET A 95 -1.41 -5.43 -9.15
C MET A 95 -0.61 -6.13 -10.26
N PRO A 96 -1.28 -6.94 -11.10
CA PRO A 96 -0.60 -7.62 -12.19
C PRO A 96 0.08 -6.58 -13.10
N HIS A 97 1.32 -6.87 -13.51
CA HIS A 97 2.16 -6.02 -14.34
C HIS A 97 2.59 -4.68 -13.72
N ALA A 98 2.43 -4.50 -12.40
CA ALA A 98 2.83 -3.27 -11.71
C ALA A 98 4.28 -3.27 -11.22
N ARG A 99 5.00 -4.40 -11.32
CA ARG A 99 6.41 -4.50 -10.91
C ARG A 99 7.26 -3.49 -11.67
N ILE A 100 8.12 -2.77 -10.95
CA ILE A 100 9.10 -1.83 -11.49
C ILE A 100 10.47 -2.06 -10.84
N ILE A 101 11.52 -1.51 -11.44
CA ILE A 101 12.84 -1.46 -10.78
C ILE A 101 12.73 -0.46 -9.62
N PRO A 102 13.23 -0.75 -8.40
CA PRO A 102 13.11 0.16 -7.25
C PRO A 102 13.59 1.59 -7.50
N ALA A 103 14.64 1.78 -8.32
CA ALA A 103 15.13 3.09 -8.71
C ALA A 103 14.10 3.96 -9.49
N GLN A 104 13.04 3.36 -10.02
CA GLN A 104 11.95 4.04 -10.72
C GLN A 104 10.77 4.40 -9.81
N ALA A 105 10.85 4.05 -8.52
CA ALA A 105 9.78 4.28 -7.57
C ALA A 105 9.56 5.79 -7.37
N ILE A 106 8.29 6.19 -7.42
CA ILE A 106 7.85 7.56 -7.17
C ILE A 106 6.92 7.61 -5.96
N ILE A 107 6.49 8.80 -5.56
CA ILE A 107 5.52 8.97 -4.46
C ILE A 107 4.28 8.09 -4.67
N GLY A 108 3.88 7.38 -3.62
CA GLY A 108 2.77 6.43 -3.61
C GLY A 108 3.08 5.05 -4.18
N ASP A 109 4.29 4.78 -4.67
CA ASP A 109 4.69 3.41 -5.00
C ASP A 109 4.94 2.59 -3.74
N VAL A 110 4.68 1.29 -3.82
CA VAL A 110 4.96 0.35 -2.73
C VAL A 110 6.31 -0.28 -2.97
N VAL A 111 7.10 -0.45 -1.91
CA VAL A 111 8.39 -1.14 -1.95
C VAL A 111 8.44 -2.25 -0.93
N GLU A 112 9.30 -3.22 -1.21
CA GLU A 112 9.73 -4.25 -0.27
C GLU A 112 11.19 -4.00 0.12
N MET A 113 11.48 -4.20 1.40
CA MET A 113 12.79 -4.04 2.02
C MET A 113 13.10 -5.30 2.83
N PRO A 114 14.37 -5.54 3.19
CA PRO A 114 14.71 -6.57 4.16
C PRO A 114 13.89 -6.41 5.45
N GLY A 115 13.37 -7.52 5.95
CA GLY A 115 12.56 -7.57 7.17
C GLY A 115 12.56 -8.97 7.75
N GLU A 116 11.88 -9.14 8.87
CA GLU A 116 11.85 -10.43 9.57
C GLU A 116 11.13 -11.51 8.73
N GLU A 117 11.79 -12.65 8.55
CA GLU A 117 11.16 -13.82 7.95
C GLU A 117 10.08 -14.38 8.90
N PRO A 118 8.92 -14.83 8.39
CA PRO A 118 8.57 -15.02 6.98
C PRO A 118 7.79 -13.84 6.36
N PHE A 119 7.74 -12.67 7.01
CA PHE A 119 6.79 -11.60 6.64
C PHE A 119 7.35 -10.61 5.64
N GLY A 120 8.65 -10.29 5.75
CA GLY A 120 9.27 -9.19 5.00
C GLY A 120 8.82 -7.81 5.50
N ALA A 121 9.42 -6.74 4.95
CA ALA A 121 9.06 -5.36 5.28
C ALA A 121 8.55 -4.62 4.04
N PHE A 122 7.40 -3.96 4.18
CA PHE A 122 6.78 -3.19 3.10
C PHE A 122 6.56 -1.75 3.52
N GLY A 123 6.77 -0.83 2.57
CA GLY A 123 6.62 0.60 2.79
C GLY A 123 5.98 1.33 1.61
N VAL A 124 5.49 2.52 1.87
CA VAL A 124 4.93 3.43 0.85
C VAL A 124 5.91 4.57 0.61
N CYS A 125 6.30 4.79 -0.64
CA CYS A 125 7.20 5.87 -1.03
C CYS A 125 6.57 7.24 -0.76
N VAL A 126 7.27 8.09 -0.01
CA VAL A 126 6.84 9.48 0.29
C VAL A 126 7.62 10.53 -0.51
N GLY A 127 8.52 10.08 -1.39
CA GLY A 127 9.37 10.92 -2.24
C GLY A 127 10.79 11.09 -1.70
N ASN A 128 11.68 11.64 -2.53
CA ASN A 128 13.10 11.87 -2.21
C ASN A 128 13.81 10.64 -1.62
N GLY A 129 13.53 9.45 -2.17
CA GLY A 129 14.13 8.19 -1.72
C GLY A 129 13.63 7.68 -0.35
N ARG A 130 12.64 8.32 0.26
CA ARG A 130 12.12 7.95 1.59
C ARG A 130 10.81 7.19 1.51
N VAL A 131 10.55 6.40 2.55
CA VAL A 131 9.35 5.56 2.66
C VAL A 131 8.73 5.68 4.04
N LEU A 132 7.40 5.62 4.11
CA LEU A 132 6.69 5.35 5.35
C LEU A 132 6.69 3.84 5.59
N ALA A 133 7.27 3.39 6.71
CA ALA A 133 7.34 1.99 7.09
C ALA A 133 7.47 1.82 8.61
N TYR A 134 7.36 0.58 9.09
CA TYR A 134 7.72 0.22 10.46
C TYR A 134 9.19 -0.21 10.49
N HIS A 135 9.89 0.20 11.55
CA HIS A 135 11.30 -0.13 11.80
C HIS A 135 11.50 -0.38 13.30
N GLU A 136 12.43 -1.27 13.66
CA GLU A 136 12.69 -1.63 15.06
C GLU A 136 13.18 -0.46 15.92
N ASP A 137 13.96 0.45 15.32
CA ASP A 137 14.44 1.68 15.98
C ASP A 137 13.39 2.82 16.05
N ALA A 138 12.12 2.56 15.72
CA ALA A 138 11.07 3.57 15.74
C ALA A 138 9.87 3.13 16.59
N ASP A 139 9.33 4.05 17.39
CA ASP A 139 8.18 3.80 18.29
C ASP A 139 6.86 3.49 17.53
N GLY A 140 6.82 3.75 16.22
CA GLY A 140 5.67 3.53 15.35
C GLY A 140 6.08 3.66 13.89
N ALA A 141 5.12 3.72 12.96
CA ALA A 141 5.48 3.93 11.57
C ALA A 141 6.19 5.28 11.40
N ALA A 142 7.33 5.27 10.71
CA ALA A 142 8.17 6.43 10.53
C ALA A 142 8.54 6.62 9.06
N ILE A 143 8.89 7.86 8.71
CA ILE A 143 9.51 8.14 7.42
C ILE A 143 10.99 7.82 7.54
N ILE A 144 11.40 6.71 6.93
CA ILE A 144 12.77 6.20 6.98
C ILE A 144 13.47 6.34 5.62
N GLN A 145 14.80 6.28 5.64
CA GLN A 145 15.63 6.15 4.44
C GLN A 145 16.04 4.68 4.31
N PRO A 146 15.49 3.92 3.35
CA PRO A 146 15.93 2.55 3.12
C PRO A 146 17.38 2.53 2.64
N VAL A 147 18.12 1.53 3.11
CA VAL A 147 19.48 1.22 2.63
C VAL A 147 19.47 0.21 1.48
N GLU A 148 18.43 -0.62 1.42
CA GLU A 148 18.26 -1.69 0.43
C GLU A 148 16.78 -1.82 0.04
N TYR A 149 16.55 -2.16 -1.22
CA TYR A 149 15.23 -2.49 -1.77
C TYR A 149 15.28 -3.87 -2.41
N LEU A 150 14.32 -4.73 -2.06
CA LEU A 150 14.14 -6.04 -2.68
C LEU A 150 13.23 -5.96 -3.91
N ALA A 151 12.24 -5.06 -3.88
CA ALA A 151 11.23 -4.92 -4.92
C ALA A 151 10.48 -3.60 -4.87
N ALA A 152 9.80 -3.25 -5.97
CA ALA A 152 8.88 -2.12 -6.04
C ALA A 152 7.72 -2.37 -7.00
N TRP A 153 6.60 -1.68 -6.74
CA TRP A 153 5.38 -1.72 -7.55
C TRP A 153 4.84 -0.32 -7.79
N ARG A 154 4.54 -0.03 -9.06
CA ARG A 154 3.78 1.14 -9.48
C ARG A 154 2.31 0.97 -9.11
N VAL A 155 1.86 1.68 -8.08
CA VAL A 155 0.44 1.67 -7.68
C VAL A 155 -0.41 2.45 -8.67
#